data_AF-A0AAU8DT85-F1
#
_entry.id   AF-A0AAU8DT85-F1
#
_cell.length_a   1.000
_cell.length_b   1.000
_cell.length_c   1.000
_cell.angle_alpha   90.00
_cell.angle_beta   90.00
_cell.angle_gamma   90.00
#
_symmetry.space_group_name_H-M   'P 1'
#
loop_
_entity.id
_entity.type
_entity.pdbx_description
1 polymer ?
#
loop_
_entity_poly.entity_id
_entity_poly.type
_entity_poly.pdbx_seq_one_letter_code
_entity_poly.pdbx_strand_id
1 'polypeptide(L)'
;MGDGSEILGFDDQVSTDHDYGPRVQVLVSSETDVPKVVHLLAAAALPEMFGGSRVHYFDADRSGEPQHQIEVATAPQFFRKRLGWDPALPGTLRDWLTTPTQRLATLVAGEVFHDPDALLTQRRGALAWYPDDVWRYVLAASWLRISQEEAFIGRTGSRGDELGSQVLAGRLVRDLIRLTFLLERPWAPYSKWLRNSQDLWIGVSRDEAFVV
;
A
#
# COMPACT_ATOMS: atom_id res chain seq x y z
N MET A 1 -6.22 -3.39 -6.08
CA MET A 1 -5.68 -2.91 -4.78
C MET A 1 -5.39 -4.12 -3.91
N GLY A 2 -4.50 -4.02 -2.93
CA GLY A 2 -4.19 -5.15 -2.07
C GLY A 2 -2.85 -5.04 -1.38
N ASP A 3 -2.65 -5.83 -0.32
CA ASP A 3 -1.46 -5.76 0.52
C ASP A 3 -0.29 -6.62 0.01
N GLY A 4 -0.49 -7.34 -1.09
CA GLY A 4 0.52 -8.19 -1.70
C GLY A 4 1.49 -7.44 -2.61
N SER A 5 2.61 -8.11 -2.92
CA SER A 5 3.69 -7.58 -3.75
C SER A 5 3.29 -7.34 -5.20
N GLU A 6 2.26 -8.04 -5.69
CA GLU A 6 1.77 -7.98 -7.07
C GLU A 6 1.31 -6.57 -7.42
N ILE A 7 0.72 -5.89 -6.44
CA ILE A 7 0.15 -4.55 -6.60
C ILE A 7 1.22 -3.50 -6.85
N LEU A 8 2.45 -3.76 -6.39
CA LEU A 8 3.58 -2.85 -6.52
C LEU A 8 4.66 -3.39 -7.47
N GLY A 9 4.42 -4.54 -8.12
CA GLY A 9 5.38 -5.15 -9.04
C GLY A 9 6.60 -5.79 -8.37
N PHE A 10 6.49 -6.19 -7.09
CA PHE A 10 7.59 -6.79 -6.33
C PHE A 10 7.47 -8.30 -6.15
N ASP A 11 6.59 -8.96 -6.92
CA ASP A 11 6.39 -10.39 -6.80
C ASP A 11 7.64 -11.18 -7.22
N ASP A 12 7.89 -12.24 -6.48
CA ASP A 12 8.91 -13.24 -6.75
C ASP A 12 8.39 -14.65 -6.47
N GLN A 13 9.25 -15.66 -6.61
CA GLN A 13 8.87 -17.05 -6.36
C GLN A 13 8.40 -17.29 -4.91
N VAL A 14 8.98 -16.57 -3.93
CA VAL A 14 8.63 -16.72 -2.52
C VAL A 14 7.22 -16.19 -2.27
N SER A 15 6.83 -15.11 -2.96
CA SER A 15 5.52 -14.46 -2.83
C SER A 15 4.32 -15.39 -3.07
N THR A 16 4.55 -16.58 -3.66
CA THR A 16 3.50 -17.60 -3.88
C THR A 16 3.10 -18.37 -2.61
N ASP A 17 3.84 -18.22 -1.51
CA ASP A 17 3.63 -18.96 -0.27
C ASP A 17 2.49 -18.41 0.62
N HIS A 18 2.01 -17.19 0.36
CA HIS A 18 0.98 -16.54 1.17
C HIS A 18 0.14 -15.54 0.37
N ASP A 19 -1.19 -15.60 0.52
CA ASP A 19 -2.15 -14.65 -0.10
C ASP A 19 -2.00 -14.48 -1.64
N TYR A 20 -1.44 -15.47 -2.33
CA TYR A 20 -1.16 -15.46 -3.77
C TYR A 20 -2.32 -16.02 -4.60
N GLY A 21 -2.59 -15.38 -5.74
CA GLY A 21 -3.56 -15.84 -6.73
C GLY A 21 -4.37 -14.71 -7.36
N PRO A 22 -5.22 -15.02 -8.35
CA PRO A 22 -6.09 -14.04 -8.99
C PRO A 22 -7.01 -13.36 -7.97
N ARG A 23 -6.91 -12.03 -7.89
CA ARG A 23 -7.62 -11.18 -6.94
C ARG A 23 -8.40 -10.12 -7.68
N VAL A 24 -9.65 -9.89 -7.26
CA VAL A 24 -10.46 -8.77 -7.76
C VAL A 24 -11.25 -8.13 -6.62
N GLN A 25 -11.30 -6.81 -6.61
CA GLN A 25 -12.23 -6.06 -5.77
C GLN A 25 -13.40 -5.58 -6.61
N VAL A 26 -14.61 -5.93 -6.20
CA VAL A 26 -15.85 -5.46 -6.81
C VAL A 26 -16.46 -4.44 -5.87
N LEU A 27 -16.24 -3.16 -6.18
CA LEU A 27 -16.80 -2.06 -5.42
C LEU A 27 -18.16 -1.67 -6.01
N VAL A 28 -19.20 -1.78 -5.21
CA VAL A 28 -20.57 -1.45 -5.62
C VAL A 28 -21.06 -0.16 -4.97
N SER A 29 -22.14 0.40 -5.52
CA SER A 29 -22.80 1.57 -4.93
C SER A 29 -23.33 1.28 -3.52
N SER A 30 -23.53 2.33 -2.72
CA SER A 30 -24.05 2.19 -1.34
C SER A 30 -25.46 1.60 -1.27
N GLU A 31 -26.24 1.73 -2.34
CA GLU A 31 -27.62 1.22 -2.44
C GLU A 31 -27.67 -0.27 -2.84
N THR A 32 -26.53 -0.85 -3.21
CA THR A 32 -26.46 -2.23 -3.66
C THR A 32 -26.45 -3.21 -2.49
N ASP A 33 -27.30 -4.23 -2.58
CA ASP A 33 -27.30 -5.38 -1.66
C ASP A 33 -26.05 -6.25 -1.90
N VAL A 34 -25.00 -5.99 -1.12
CA VAL A 34 -23.72 -6.71 -1.18
C VAL A 34 -23.89 -8.23 -1.00
N PRO A 35 -24.61 -8.73 0.04
CA PRO A 35 -24.91 -10.16 0.17
C PRO A 35 -25.50 -10.80 -1.09
N LYS A 36 -26.43 -10.11 -1.76
CA LYS A 36 -27.00 -10.60 -3.03
C LYS A 36 -25.96 -10.70 -4.14
N VAL A 37 -25.08 -9.70 -4.27
CA VAL A 37 -23.99 -9.74 -5.27
C VAL A 37 -23.02 -10.88 -4.99
N VAL A 38 -22.65 -11.09 -3.73
CA VAL A 38 -21.80 -12.21 -3.30
C VAL A 38 -22.46 -13.55 -3.65
N HIS A 39 -23.76 -13.70 -3.38
CA HIS A 39 -24.50 -14.90 -3.73
C HIS A 39 -24.53 -15.17 -5.24
N LEU A 40 -24.74 -14.12 -6.05
CA LEU A 40 -24.72 -14.23 -7.51
C LEU A 40 -23.33 -14.62 -8.04
N LEU A 41 -22.25 -14.07 -7.48
CA LEU A 41 -20.88 -14.44 -7.83
C LEU A 41 -20.56 -15.89 -7.47
N ALA A 42 -21.01 -16.35 -6.31
CA ALA A 42 -20.86 -17.75 -5.91
C ALA A 42 -21.62 -18.70 -6.86
N ALA A 43 -22.79 -18.29 -7.34
CA ALA A 43 -23.58 -19.06 -8.32
C ALA A 43 -23.02 -19.02 -9.75
N ALA A 44 -22.20 -18.01 -10.09
CA ALA A 44 -21.68 -17.80 -11.44
C ALA A 44 -20.57 -18.80 -11.87
N ALA A 45 -20.19 -19.74 -11.00
CA ALA A 45 -19.17 -20.76 -11.24
C ALA A 45 -17.84 -20.15 -11.74
N LEU A 46 -17.06 -19.59 -10.80
CA LEU A 46 -15.72 -19.08 -11.11
C LEU A 46 -14.86 -20.14 -11.81
N PRO A 47 -14.02 -19.76 -12.79
CA PRO A 47 -13.16 -20.72 -13.46
C PRO A 47 -12.15 -21.30 -12.47
N GLU A 48 -11.78 -22.57 -12.61
CA GLU A 48 -10.77 -23.18 -11.73
C GLU A 48 -9.40 -22.49 -11.87
N MET A 49 -9.10 -22.01 -13.09
CA MET A 49 -7.85 -21.36 -13.47
C MET A 49 -8.08 -20.01 -14.13
N PHE A 50 -7.25 -19.03 -13.83
CA PHE A 50 -7.19 -17.74 -14.52
C PHE A 50 -5.73 -17.32 -14.68
N GLY A 51 -5.31 -17.00 -15.92
CA GLY A 51 -3.94 -16.58 -16.20
C GLY A 51 -2.87 -17.59 -15.75
N GLY A 52 -3.17 -18.90 -15.78
CA GLY A 52 -2.26 -19.95 -15.32
C GLY A 52 -2.20 -20.16 -13.80
N SER A 53 -2.99 -19.41 -13.02
CA SER A 53 -3.08 -19.55 -11.55
C SER A 53 -4.44 -20.09 -11.12
N ARG A 54 -4.49 -20.86 -10.01
CA ARG A 54 -5.75 -21.35 -9.45
C ARG A 54 -6.54 -20.17 -8.87
N VAL A 55 -7.83 -20.06 -9.20
CA VAL A 55 -8.72 -19.06 -8.59
C VAL A 55 -9.13 -19.49 -7.19
N HIS A 56 -9.38 -20.79 -7.03
CA HIS A 56 -9.67 -21.40 -5.74
C HIS A 56 -8.38 -21.94 -5.10
N TYR A 57 -8.11 -21.49 -3.89
CA TYR A 57 -6.99 -21.95 -3.09
C TYR A 57 -7.48 -22.56 -1.78
N PHE A 58 -6.71 -23.51 -1.26
CA PHE A 58 -6.94 -24.09 0.05
C PHE A 58 -5.99 -23.40 1.03
N ASP A 59 -6.56 -22.66 1.96
CA ASP A 59 -5.83 -22.07 3.08
C ASP A 59 -5.92 -23.03 4.26
N ALA A 60 -4.81 -23.70 4.59
CA ALA A 60 -4.75 -24.65 5.70
C ALA A 60 -5.05 -23.99 7.07
N ASP A 61 -4.83 -22.67 7.19
CA ASP A 61 -5.11 -21.91 8.41
C ASP A 61 -6.58 -21.45 8.51
N ARG A 62 -7.38 -21.61 7.44
CA ARG A 62 -8.78 -21.14 7.38
C ARG A 62 -9.74 -22.19 6.84
N SER A 63 -10.53 -22.74 7.76
CA SER A 63 -11.75 -23.55 7.59
C SER A 63 -11.74 -24.77 6.65
N GLY A 64 -10.66 -25.05 5.91
CA GLY A 64 -10.54 -26.24 5.04
C GLY A 64 -11.40 -26.20 3.77
N GLU A 65 -12.13 -25.11 3.54
CA GLU A 65 -12.98 -24.92 2.35
C GLU A 65 -12.24 -24.13 1.26
N PRO A 66 -12.47 -24.40 -0.04
CA PRO A 66 -11.85 -23.65 -1.13
C PRO A 66 -12.24 -22.16 -1.06
N GLN A 67 -11.24 -21.29 -0.90
CA GLN A 67 -11.40 -19.83 -0.86
C GLN A 67 -11.03 -19.20 -2.20
N HIS A 68 -11.54 -18.01 -2.48
CA HIS A 68 -11.14 -17.17 -3.62
C HIS A 68 -10.84 -15.75 -3.15
N GLN A 69 -10.05 -14.99 -3.90
CA GLN A 69 -9.65 -13.63 -3.50
C GLN A 69 -10.56 -12.52 -4.06
N ILE A 70 -11.84 -12.82 -4.28
CA ILE A 70 -12.85 -11.84 -4.67
C ILE A 70 -13.42 -11.16 -3.43
N GLU A 71 -13.23 -9.85 -3.29
CA GLU A 71 -13.87 -9.05 -2.25
C GLU A 71 -14.97 -8.19 -2.88
N VAL A 72 -16.20 -8.34 -2.39
CA VAL A 72 -17.33 -7.47 -2.73
C VAL A 72 -17.63 -6.57 -1.54
N ALA A 73 -17.70 -5.27 -1.77
CA ALA A 73 -18.06 -4.31 -0.74
C ALA A 73 -18.64 -3.06 -1.39
N THR A 74 -19.39 -2.25 -0.63
CA THR A 74 -19.61 -0.87 -1.07
C THR A 74 -18.29 -0.10 -0.98
N ALA A 75 -18.09 0.92 -1.82
CA ALA A 75 -16.88 1.74 -1.76
C ALA A 75 -16.62 2.31 -0.34
N PRO A 76 -17.61 2.89 0.38
CA PRO A 76 -17.39 3.35 1.75
C PRO A 76 -16.97 2.24 2.73
N GLN A 77 -17.57 1.04 2.63
CA GLN A 77 -17.20 -0.10 3.48
C GLN A 77 -15.76 -0.52 3.23
N PHE A 78 -15.35 -0.60 1.96
CA PHE A 78 -14.00 -1.00 1.57
C PHE A 78 -12.92 -0.07 2.15
N PHE A 79 -13.10 1.24 2.00
CA PHE A 79 -12.12 2.23 2.47
C PHE A 79 -12.14 2.37 3.99
N ARG A 80 -13.31 2.43 4.64
CA ARG A 80 -13.38 2.52 6.12
C ARG A 80 -12.79 1.31 6.80
N LYS A 81 -12.95 0.11 6.24
CA LYS A 81 -12.31 -1.11 6.76
C LYS A 81 -10.77 -1.02 6.78
N ARG A 82 -10.17 -0.30 5.83
CA ARG A 82 -8.71 -0.22 5.64
C ARG A 82 -8.07 1.01 6.26
N LEU A 83 -8.77 2.14 6.20
CA LEU A 83 -8.30 3.45 6.62
C LEU A 83 -8.93 3.93 7.94
N GLY A 84 -10.10 3.42 8.29
CA GLY A 84 -10.93 3.97 9.37
C GLY A 84 -11.81 5.16 8.94
N TRP A 85 -11.64 5.65 7.71
CA TRP A 85 -12.39 6.78 7.13
C TRP A 85 -12.65 6.56 5.63
N ASP A 86 -13.54 7.37 5.04
CA ASP A 86 -13.87 7.30 3.61
C ASP A 86 -13.31 8.53 2.87
N PRO A 87 -12.36 8.36 1.93
CA PRO A 87 -11.78 9.45 1.14
C PRO A 87 -12.73 10.16 0.18
N ALA A 88 -14.00 9.73 0.08
CA ALA A 88 -15.03 10.53 -0.56
C ALA A 88 -15.32 11.85 0.20
N LEU A 89 -14.87 11.96 1.45
CA LEU A 89 -14.91 13.18 2.24
C LEU A 89 -13.47 13.66 2.53
N PRO A 90 -13.27 14.97 2.72
CA PRO A 90 -11.97 15.49 3.15
C PRO A 90 -11.51 14.83 4.45
N GLY A 91 -10.30 14.25 4.43
CA GLY A 91 -9.70 13.62 5.60
C GLY A 91 -9.30 14.66 6.66
N THR A 92 -9.47 14.32 7.93
CA THR A 92 -8.99 15.14 9.05
C THR A 92 -7.48 15.01 9.24
N LEU A 93 -6.88 15.91 10.02
CA LEU A 93 -5.47 15.78 10.42
C LEU A 93 -5.17 14.41 11.07
N ARG A 94 -6.09 13.91 11.90
CA ARG A 94 -5.95 12.60 12.55
C ARG A 94 -5.93 11.48 11.52
N ASP A 95 -6.82 11.53 10.53
CA ASP A 95 -6.90 10.52 9.49
C ASP A 95 -5.58 10.40 8.74
N TRP A 96 -5.00 11.53 8.34
CA TRP A 96 -3.72 11.54 7.63
C TRP A 96 -2.53 11.11 8.49
N LEU A 97 -2.42 11.59 9.74
CA LEU A 97 -1.28 11.29 10.60
C LEU A 97 -1.30 9.88 11.20
N THR A 98 -2.47 9.24 11.26
CA THR A 98 -2.61 7.87 11.79
C THR A 98 -2.65 6.79 10.72
N THR A 99 -2.81 7.17 9.44
CA THR A 99 -2.78 6.23 8.33
C THR A 99 -1.34 5.88 7.94
N PRO A 100 -0.94 4.60 7.99
CA PRO A 100 0.39 4.20 7.53
C PRO A 100 0.55 4.39 6.02
N THR A 101 1.69 4.95 5.58
CA THR A 101 1.95 5.23 4.15
C THR A 101 1.86 3.99 3.26
N GLN A 102 2.22 2.81 3.78
CA GLN A 102 2.15 1.58 3.01
C GLN A 102 0.70 1.20 2.66
N ARG A 103 -0.29 1.55 3.48
CA ARG A 103 -1.71 1.35 3.16
C ARG A 103 -2.18 2.31 2.07
N LEU A 104 -1.66 3.54 2.10
CA LEU A 104 -1.95 4.51 1.04
C LEU A 104 -1.37 4.05 -0.28
N ALA A 105 -0.13 3.56 -0.27
CA ALA A 105 0.52 2.97 -1.45
C ALA A 105 -0.33 1.86 -2.09
N THR A 106 -0.84 0.92 -1.29
CA THR A 106 -1.63 -0.22 -1.80
C THR A 106 -3.03 0.16 -2.30
N LEU A 107 -3.59 1.26 -1.81
CA LEU A 107 -4.91 1.76 -2.21
C LEU A 107 -4.88 2.59 -3.49
N VAL A 108 -3.82 3.36 -3.71
CA VAL A 108 -3.65 4.13 -4.95
C VAL A 108 -3.02 3.30 -6.06
N ALA A 109 -2.34 2.21 -5.73
CA ALA A 109 -1.75 1.28 -6.69
C ALA A 109 -2.70 0.18 -7.16
N GLY A 110 -2.33 -0.46 -8.27
CA GLY A 110 -3.07 -1.54 -8.93
C GLY A 110 -4.05 -1.03 -9.99
N GLU A 111 -4.27 -1.87 -10.99
CA GLU A 111 -5.05 -1.55 -12.18
C GLU A 111 -6.55 -1.34 -11.89
N VAL A 112 -7.17 -0.45 -12.67
CA VAL A 112 -8.62 -0.23 -12.66
C VAL A 112 -9.19 -0.79 -13.95
N PHE A 113 -9.86 -1.93 -13.87
CA PHE A 113 -10.46 -2.57 -15.04
C PHE A 113 -11.78 -1.92 -15.46
N HIS A 114 -12.55 -1.38 -14.49
CA HIS A 114 -13.87 -0.79 -14.72
C HIS A 114 -14.26 0.14 -13.56
N ASP A 115 -14.65 1.38 -13.85
CA ASP A 115 -15.10 2.38 -12.86
C ASP A 115 -16.05 3.42 -13.49
N PRO A 116 -17.25 3.03 -13.93
CA PRO A 116 -18.15 3.89 -14.69
C PRO A 116 -18.69 5.07 -13.88
N ASP A 117 -18.83 4.89 -12.56
CA ASP A 117 -19.35 5.89 -11.63
C ASP A 117 -18.23 6.69 -10.93
N ALA A 118 -16.96 6.48 -11.33
CA ALA A 118 -15.77 7.10 -10.75
C ALA A 118 -15.62 6.91 -9.22
N LEU A 119 -16.27 5.90 -8.63
CA LEU A 119 -16.30 5.67 -7.18
C LEU A 119 -14.90 5.40 -6.63
N LEU A 120 -14.08 4.69 -7.40
CA LEU A 120 -12.70 4.38 -7.04
C LEU A 120 -11.77 5.54 -7.40
N THR A 121 -11.88 6.05 -8.62
CA THR A 121 -11.04 7.11 -9.16
C THR A 121 -11.09 8.37 -8.29
N GLN A 122 -12.28 8.79 -7.84
CA GLN A 122 -12.43 9.93 -6.93
C GLN A 122 -11.65 9.74 -5.63
N ARG A 123 -11.80 8.57 -4.99
CA ARG A 123 -11.15 8.27 -3.71
C ARG A 123 -9.65 8.14 -3.85
N ARG A 124 -9.17 7.54 -4.93
CA ARG A 124 -7.73 7.50 -5.25
C ARG A 124 -7.15 8.88 -5.48
N GLY A 125 -7.89 9.76 -6.17
CA GLY A 125 -7.52 11.17 -6.32
C GLY A 125 -7.38 11.89 -4.97
N ALA A 126 -8.33 11.68 -4.06
CA ALA A 126 -8.25 12.24 -2.70
C ALA A 126 -7.08 11.68 -1.88
N LEU A 127 -6.64 10.45 -2.17
CA LEU A 127 -5.48 9.80 -1.55
C LEU A 127 -4.17 10.01 -2.32
N ALA A 128 -4.16 10.79 -3.41
CA ALA A 128 -2.99 10.92 -4.28
C ALA A 128 -1.78 11.46 -3.52
N TRP A 129 -2.00 12.44 -2.63
CA TRP A 129 -0.96 12.95 -1.74
C TRP A 129 -1.54 13.61 -0.49
N TYR A 130 -0.66 13.85 0.50
CA TYR A 130 -1.00 14.64 1.69
C TYR A 130 -1.47 16.06 1.33
N PRO A 131 -2.38 16.65 2.13
CA PRO A 131 -2.53 18.09 2.21
C PRO A 131 -1.20 18.78 2.56
N ASP A 132 -1.02 20.00 2.06
CA ASP A 132 0.26 20.73 2.09
C ASP A 132 0.82 20.97 3.51
N ASP A 133 -0.05 21.27 4.46
CA ASP A 133 0.30 21.48 5.86
C ASP A 133 0.71 20.17 6.55
N VAL A 134 -0.03 19.09 6.30
CA VAL A 134 0.31 17.74 6.79
C VAL A 134 1.65 17.29 6.22
N TRP A 135 1.87 17.46 4.91
CA TRP A 135 3.12 17.10 4.26
C TRP A 135 4.33 17.83 4.87
N ARG A 136 4.24 19.16 5.03
CA ARG A 136 5.29 19.97 5.65
C ARG A 136 5.57 19.54 7.09
N TYR A 137 4.53 19.22 7.84
CA TYR A 137 4.66 18.71 9.21
C TYR A 137 5.41 17.36 9.23
N VAL A 138 5.00 16.39 8.41
CA VAL A 138 5.65 15.06 8.34
C VAL A 138 7.10 15.19 7.85
N LEU A 139 7.38 16.09 6.92
CA LEU A 139 8.73 16.39 6.44
C LEU A 139 9.61 16.95 7.55
N ALA A 140 9.11 17.95 8.30
CA ALA A 140 9.83 18.54 9.43
C ALA A 140 10.07 17.51 10.55
N ALA A 141 9.07 16.69 10.88
CA ALA A 141 9.21 15.63 11.87
C ALA A 141 10.25 14.58 11.45
N SER A 142 10.35 14.27 10.15
CA SER A 142 11.34 13.34 9.62
C SER A 142 12.76 13.88 9.74
N TRP A 143 12.99 15.15 9.41
CA TRP A 143 14.28 15.82 9.62
C TRP A 143 14.65 15.90 11.09
N LEU A 144 13.71 16.24 11.96
CA LEU A 144 13.95 16.31 13.41
C LEU A 144 14.43 14.96 13.95
N ARG A 145 13.81 13.86 13.51
CA ARG A 145 14.19 12.50 13.91
C ARG A 145 15.61 12.13 13.46
N ILE A 146 16.02 12.54 12.26
CA ILE A 146 17.39 12.38 11.78
C ILE A 146 18.37 13.16 12.66
N SER A 147 18.08 14.45 12.92
CA SER A 147 18.96 15.33 13.70
C SER A 147 19.18 14.85 15.14
N GLN A 148 18.22 14.13 15.71
CA GLN A 148 18.32 13.59 17.07
C GLN A 148 19.32 12.45 17.18
N GLU A 149 19.58 11.72 16.10
CA GLU A 149 20.43 10.51 16.13
C GLU A 149 21.70 10.61 15.29
N GLU A 150 21.81 11.56 14.35
CA GLU A 150 22.94 11.66 13.40
C GLU A 150 24.31 11.67 14.09
N ALA A 151 24.44 12.36 15.23
CA ALA A 151 25.69 12.44 15.98
C ALA A 151 26.03 11.14 16.75
N PHE A 152 25.06 10.24 16.94
CA PHE A 152 25.24 9.06 17.78
C PHE A 152 26.06 7.96 17.11
N ILE A 153 26.01 7.84 15.77
CA ILE A 153 26.86 6.89 15.02
C ILE A 153 28.34 7.10 15.38
N GLY A 154 28.82 8.34 15.26
CA GLY A 154 30.21 8.68 15.57
C GLY A 154 30.56 8.49 17.05
N ARG A 155 29.61 8.79 17.95
CA ARG A 155 29.82 8.68 19.41
C ARG A 155 29.89 7.23 19.91
N THR A 156 29.10 6.32 19.34
CA THR A 156 29.18 4.89 19.66
C THR A 156 30.43 4.28 19.03
N GLY A 157 30.69 4.58 17.75
CA GLY A 157 31.88 4.12 17.04
C GLY A 157 33.19 4.56 17.73
N SER A 158 33.29 5.81 18.20
CA SER A 158 34.48 6.30 18.90
C SER A 158 34.77 5.60 20.24
N ARG A 159 33.81 4.85 20.78
CA ARG A 159 33.94 4.06 22.01
C ARG A 159 34.13 2.57 21.76
N GLY A 160 34.26 2.16 20.50
CA GLY A 160 34.34 0.75 20.10
C GLY A 160 33.00 0.00 20.13
N ASP A 161 31.87 0.72 20.28
CA ASP A 161 30.54 0.12 20.16
C ASP A 161 30.11 0.06 18.69
N GLU A 162 30.70 -0.89 17.98
CA GLU A 162 30.48 -1.09 16.55
C GLU A 162 29.04 -1.55 16.24
N LEU A 163 28.49 -2.45 17.07
CA LEU A 163 27.12 -2.92 16.90
C LEU A 163 26.09 -1.80 17.12
N GLY A 164 26.27 -0.98 18.16
CA GLY A 164 25.41 0.18 18.40
C GLY A 164 25.50 1.20 17.26
N SER A 165 26.71 1.46 16.75
CA SER A 165 26.93 2.29 15.56
C SER A 165 26.15 1.77 14.33
N GLN A 166 26.21 0.46 14.05
CA GLN A 166 25.52 -0.15 12.92
C GLN A 166 24.00 -0.10 13.03
N VAL A 167 23.45 -0.33 14.24
CA VAL A 167 22.00 -0.21 14.48
C VAL A 167 21.51 1.22 14.24
N LEU A 168 22.25 2.22 14.73
CA LEU A 168 21.94 3.64 14.49
C LEU A 168 22.03 4.01 13.01
N ALA A 169 23.10 3.57 12.34
CA ALA A 169 23.27 3.79 10.90
C ALA A 169 22.10 3.19 10.10
N GLY A 170 21.68 1.96 10.40
CA GLY A 170 20.55 1.32 9.73
C GLY A 170 19.23 2.08 9.92
N ARG A 171 18.99 2.63 11.12
CA ARG A 171 17.80 3.47 11.39
C ARG A 171 17.84 4.77 10.59
N LEU A 172 18.98 5.46 10.58
CA LEU A 172 19.14 6.71 9.83
C LEU A 172 19.03 6.49 8.31
N VAL A 173 19.60 5.41 7.78
CA VAL A 173 19.43 5.03 6.37
C VAL A 173 17.96 4.81 6.04
N ARG A 174 17.22 4.04 6.87
CA ARG A 174 15.77 3.86 6.69
C ARG A 174 15.01 5.18 6.67
N ASP A 175 15.43 6.14 7.48
CA ASP A 175 14.76 7.44 7.63
C ASP A 175 15.03 8.36 6.44
N LEU A 176 16.28 8.39 5.98
CA LEU A 176 16.66 9.07 4.74
C LEU A 176 15.93 8.48 3.54
N ILE A 177 15.81 7.14 3.47
CA ILE A 177 15.06 6.47 2.42
C ILE A 177 13.61 6.94 2.38
N ARG A 178 12.94 6.94 3.54
CA ARG A 178 11.55 7.41 3.67
C ARG A 178 11.41 8.91 3.38
N LEU A 179 12.43 9.70 3.70
CA LEU A 179 12.46 11.12 3.38
C LEU A 179 12.47 11.37 1.87
N THR A 180 13.18 10.56 1.09
CA THR A 180 13.13 10.63 -0.38
C THR A 180 11.70 10.43 -0.91
N PHE A 181 10.94 9.46 -0.36
CA PHE A 181 9.52 9.28 -0.73
C PHE A 181 8.68 10.53 -0.39
N LEU A 182 8.92 11.15 0.78
CA LEU A 182 8.22 12.39 1.13
C LEU A 182 8.55 13.54 0.18
N LEU A 183 9.77 13.62 -0.32
CA LEU A 183 10.21 14.68 -1.23
C LEU A 183 9.70 14.47 -2.65
N GLU A 184 9.79 13.24 -3.17
CA GLU A 184 9.34 12.89 -4.53
C GLU A 184 7.82 12.71 -4.62
N ARG A 185 7.14 12.60 -3.48
CA ARG A 185 5.69 12.39 -3.37
C ARG A 185 5.09 11.04 -3.84
N PRO A 186 5.83 9.92 -3.92
CA PRO A 186 5.19 8.60 -3.87
C PRO A 186 4.98 8.12 -2.42
N TRP A 187 3.92 7.36 -2.19
CA TRP A 187 3.69 6.72 -0.89
C TRP A 187 4.75 5.64 -0.61
N ALA A 188 5.45 5.75 0.51
CA ALA A 188 6.44 4.75 0.91
C ALA A 188 5.75 3.40 1.22
N PRO A 189 6.16 2.30 0.57
CA PRO A 189 5.55 0.98 0.78
C PRO A 189 6.10 0.29 2.05
N TYR A 190 5.77 -0.99 2.23
CA TYR A 190 6.28 -1.80 3.34
C TYR A 190 7.81 -1.80 3.39
N SER A 191 8.37 -1.96 4.60
CA SER A 191 9.82 -1.86 4.83
C SER A 191 10.65 -2.83 3.98
N LYS A 192 10.11 -4.02 3.68
CA LYS A 192 10.78 -5.03 2.84
C LYS A 192 10.98 -4.59 1.38
N TRP A 193 10.23 -3.59 0.91
CA TRP A 193 10.29 -3.09 -0.47
C TRP A 193 10.90 -1.70 -0.60
N LEU A 194 11.24 -1.03 0.50
CA LEU A 194 11.69 0.36 0.49
C LEU A 194 12.90 0.59 -0.42
N ARG A 195 13.89 -0.30 -0.40
CA ARG A 195 15.08 -0.20 -1.24
C ARG A 195 14.75 -0.40 -2.73
N ASN A 196 14.07 -1.48 -3.07
CA ASN A 196 13.73 -1.81 -4.47
C ASN A 196 12.82 -0.76 -5.10
N SER A 197 11.94 -0.17 -4.29
CA SER A 197 11.07 0.92 -4.71
C SER A 197 11.90 2.14 -5.09
N GLN A 198 12.86 2.57 -4.26
CA GLN A 198 13.70 3.71 -4.60
C GLN A 198 14.47 3.52 -5.90
N ASP A 199 15.02 2.32 -6.15
CA ASP A 199 15.76 2.04 -7.38
C ASP A 199 14.84 2.14 -8.62
N LEU A 200 13.57 1.74 -8.51
CA LEU A 200 12.57 1.94 -9.56
C LEU A 200 12.21 3.43 -9.75
N TRP A 201 12.04 4.19 -8.68
CA TRP A 201 11.65 5.61 -8.77
C TRP A 201 12.81 6.56 -9.13
N ILE A 202 14.05 6.23 -8.74
CA ILE A 202 15.27 7.01 -9.06
C ILE A 202 15.83 6.59 -10.43
N GLY A 203 15.64 5.32 -10.83
CA GLY A 203 16.02 4.81 -12.16
C GLY A 203 15.08 5.23 -13.29
N VAL A 204 13.81 5.52 -12.99
CA VAL A 204 12.88 6.19 -13.90
C VAL A 204 13.18 7.70 -13.85
N SER A 205 14.22 8.09 -14.57
CA SER A 205 14.36 9.44 -15.12
C SER A 205 13.01 9.91 -15.65
N ARG A 206 12.61 11.12 -15.28
CA ARG A 206 11.35 11.80 -15.61
C ARG A 206 11.21 12.15 -17.11
N ASP A 207 11.43 11.21 -18.02
CA ASP A 207 11.21 11.42 -19.46
C ASP A 207 9.83 10.94 -19.95
N GLU A 208 9.05 10.24 -19.12
CA GLU A 208 7.68 9.85 -19.47
C GLU A 208 6.69 10.31 -18.40
N ALA A 209 6.48 11.62 -18.36
CA ALA A 209 5.29 12.19 -17.74
C ALA A 209 4.04 11.73 -18.52
N PHE A 210 3.17 11.00 -17.82
CA PHE A 210 1.72 10.90 -18.04
C PHE A 210 1.22 11.27 -19.45
N VAL A 211 1.19 10.27 -20.34
CA VAL A 211 0.21 10.20 -21.43
C VAL A 211 -0.23 8.75 -21.53
N VAL A 212 -1.39 8.42 -20.95
CA VAL A 212 -2.60 7.84 -21.59
C VAL A 212 -3.74 7.96 -20.58
#